data_AF-E6YQQ1-F1
#
_entry.id   AF-E6YQQ1-F1
#
_cell.length_a   1.000
_cell.length_b   1.000
_cell.length_c   1.000
_cell.angle_alpha   90.00
_cell.angle_beta   90.00
_cell.angle_gamma   90.00
#
_symmetry.space_group_name_H-M   'P 1'
#
loop_
_entity.id
_entity.type
_entity.pdbx_description
1 polymer ?
#
loop_
_entity_poly.entity_id
_entity_poly.type
_entity_poly.pdbx_seq_one_letter_code
_entity_poly.pdbx_strand_id
1 'polypeptide(L)'
;MGVLITSPVLNYFYPGTKTLKNKLGIMGYKQLEKRCKRNAKKVINSLRNEPLPETFDSSYLKYLHKRLFGSAFEWAGYTRDLSFAFDDGTIAQMSMMKIPGTDIYFAHGDKIQENLKEFDEILASKSNLQGLSREDFIEETVKLFSFLNYIHPFRAGNEAVQHIFFEKLAEAAGHKLDFSVVTEERIMRACNDAMALKGEEAHQAMKSLFEDISNPEEVIILRDFFKHIPRVERQRLNDEYVTMPREGTTYTGIYQLGSPNSLLFKTVDSHILCLKDYFTPEQLKALKSGGKITFTVPMKKDLDPILIPGEKLAPLKEEEIIKRTRRADCIRDHQREIDRYSKLIYGDSTILDKHMMRIHEYPETGMQLAEQIRTSPQSIAKLAGFKIWFIKSPKRRMAENSILGLTEKIEKHAQIVRSVRDKIFMEHQKEQKRIECVVKKPSKKIQDILNLPKDEQKKVLESSPTLYKDFCSFLDEVNSRLTVDQQNYIFDKKEIEFSDSVGMSRKKARMVMNIIDKSVRLHKQITAIKPDCSQVMAMTI
;
A
#
# COMPACT_ATOMS: atom_id res chain seq x y z
N MET A 1 55.04 -22.78 37.01
CA MET A 1 53.66 -22.40 36.62
C MET A 1 53.76 -21.46 35.43
N GLY A 2 53.50 -21.95 34.21
CA GLY A 2 53.55 -21.12 33.01
C GLY A 2 52.29 -20.25 32.95
N VAL A 3 52.46 -18.93 33.04
CA VAL A 3 51.38 -17.98 32.74
C VAL A 3 51.11 -18.10 31.24
N LEU A 4 50.00 -18.73 30.88
CA LEU A 4 49.45 -18.62 29.53
C LEU A 4 49.09 -17.14 29.35
N ILE A 5 49.94 -16.40 28.64
CA ILE A 5 49.65 -15.03 28.21
C ILE A 5 48.54 -15.12 27.17
N THR A 6 47.29 -15.20 27.64
CA THR A 6 46.12 -15.06 26.79
C THR A 6 46.00 -13.58 26.42
N SER A 7 45.86 -13.29 25.12
CA SER A 7 45.63 -11.92 24.66
C SER A 7 44.49 -11.29 25.47
N PRO A 8 44.63 -10.05 25.98
CA PRO A 8 43.56 -9.36 26.73
C PRO A 8 42.21 -9.33 25.99
N VAL A 9 42.22 -9.40 24.66
CA VAL A 9 40.99 -9.49 23.85
C VAL A 9 40.29 -10.83 24.01
N LEU A 10 41.04 -11.93 24.11
CA LEU A 10 40.50 -13.29 24.25
C LEU A 10 39.83 -13.49 25.61
N ASN A 11 40.23 -12.73 26.63
CA ASN A 11 39.67 -12.81 27.98
C ASN A 11 38.20 -12.34 28.06
N TYR A 12 37.68 -11.65 27.03
CA TYR A 12 36.25 -11.38 26.89
C TYR A 12 35.40 -12.62 26.59
N PHE A 13 35.99 -13.73 26.14
CA PHE A 13 35.28 -14.92 25.69
C PHE A 13 35.50 -16.10 26.63
N TYR A 14 34.58 -17.06 26.62
CA TYR A 14 34.86 -18.36 27.23
C TYR A 14 35.97 -19.07 26.45
N PRO A 15 36.92 -19.74 27.13
CA PRO A 15 38.02 -20.45 26.48
C PRO A 15 37.54 -21.40 25.37
N GLY A 16 38.17 -21.33 24.20
CA GLY A 16 37.84 -22.18 23.04
C GLY A 16 36.53 -21.83 22.32
N THR A 17 35.87 -20.72 22.68
CA THR A 17 34.59 -20.30 22.06
C THR A 17 34.67 -18.90 21.48
N LYS A 18 33.66 -18.53 20.66
CA LYS A 18 33.41 -17.15 20.22
C LYS A 18 32.32 -16.45 21.05
N THR A 19 31.94 -17.04 22.19
CA THR A 19 30.85 -16.53 23.03
C THR A 19 31.41 -15.69 24.16
N LEU A 20 30.91 -14.46 24.29
CA LEU A 20 31.32 -13.55 25.35
C LEU A 20 30.99 -14.13 26.74
N LYS A 21 31.92 -13.99 27.70
CA LYS A 21 31.66 -14.30 29.11
C LYS A 21 30.43 -13.53 29.57
N ASN A 22 29.50 -14.22 30.22
CA ASN A 22 28.22 -13.65 30.59
C ASN A 22 27.67 -14.27 31.88
N LYS A 23 27.00 -13.45 32.69
CA LYS A 23 26.36 -13.81 33.96
C LYS A 23 25.22 -14.82 33.82
N LEU A 24 24.79 -15.11 32.59
CA LEU A 24 23.71 -16.04 32.28
C LEU A 24 24.21 -17.48 32.07
N GLY A 25 25.53 -17.70 32.05
CA GLY A 25 26.15 -19.01 31.81
C GLY A 25 25.90 -19.58 30.41
N ILE A 26 25.53 -18.73 29.43
CA ILE A 26 25.19 -19.20 28.08
C ILE A 26 26.45 -19.31 27.24
N MET A 27 26.78 -20.52 26.78
CA MET A 27 27.99 -20.80 25.97
C MET A 27 27.76 -20.73 24.46
N GLY A 28 26.49 -20.72 24.01
CA GLY A 28 26.15 -20.66 22.58
C GLY A 28 25.95 -19.23 22.07
N TYR A 29 26.75 -18.80 21.09
CA TYR A 29 26.72 -17.43 20.51
C TYR A 29 25.30 -16.96 20.13
N LYS A 30 24.60 -17.70 19.26
CA LYS A 30 23.23 -17.33 18.81
C LYS A 30 22.22 -17.34 19.96
N GLN A 31 22.42 -18.20 20.96
CA GLN A 31 21.53 -18.28 22.12
C GLN A 31 21.72 -17.06 23.03
N LEU A 32 22.97 -16.65 23.26
CA LEU A 32 23.32 -15.45 24.03
C LEU A 32 22.77 -14.20 23.34
N GLU A 33 23.03 -14.04 22.04
CA GLU A 33 22.54 -12.90 21.26
C GLU A 33 21.01 -12.77 21.37
N LYS A 34 20.28 -13.86 21.13
CA LYS A 34 18.82 -13.89 21.24
C LYS A 34 18.33 -13.55 22.65
N ARG A 35 19.04 -14.00 23.69
CA ARG A 35 18.72 -13.70 25.09
C ARG A 35 18.99 -12.22 25.41
N CYS A 36 20.14 -11.68 25.00
CA CYS A 36 20.50 -10.28 25.18
C CYS A 36 19.51 -9.35 24.46
N LYS A 37 19.19 -9.59 23.17
CA LYS A 37 18.18 -8.81 22.43
C LYS A 37 16.83 -8.78 23.16
N ARG A 38 16.39 -9.91 23.74
CA ARG A 38 15.14 -9.99 24.52
C ARG A 38 15.20 -9.22 25.84
N ASN A 39 16.30 -9.33 26.58
CA ASN A 39 16.47 -8.63 27.86
C ASN A 39 16.57 -7.12 27.62
N ALA A 40 17.38 -6.69 26.66
CA ALA A 40 17.51 -5.29 26.26
C ALA A 40 16.15 -4.69 25.88
N LYS A 41 15.33 -5.39 25.09
CA LYS A 41 13.98 -4.93 24.73
C LYS A 41 13.09 -4.65 25.95
N LYS A 42 13.19 -5.45 27.02
CA LYS A 42 12.43 -5.20 28.26
C LYS A 42 12.93 -3.94 28.98
N VAL A 43 14.25 -3.78 29.05
CA VAL A 43 14.87 -2.63 29.71
C VAL A 43 14.62 -1.33 28.93
N ILE A 44 14.66 -1.35 27.60
CA ILE A 44 14.34 -0.19 26.73
C ILE A 44 12.95 0.36 27.06
N ASN A 45 11.95 -0.49 27.27
CA ASN A 45 10.61 -0.03 27.65
C ASN A 45 10.60 0.68 29.01
N SER A 46 11.43 0.26 29.97
CA SER A 46 11.61 0.96 31.24
C SER A 46 12.32 2.31 31.04
N LEU A 47 13.44 2.31 30.30
CA LEU A 47 14.22 3.50 30.01
C LEU A 47 13.39 4.59 29.31
N ARG A 48 12.49 4.21 28.40
CA ARG A 48 11.58 5.15 27.73
C ARG A 48 10.68 5.92 28.69
N ASN A 49 10.34 5.35 29.85
CA ASN A 49 9.52 6.01 30.87
C ASN A 49 10.36 6.71 31.95
N GLU A 50 11.68 6.56 31.95
CA GLU A 50 12.55 7.30 32.86
C GLU A 50 12.60 8.78 32.46
N PRO A 51 12.70 9.70 33.45
CA PRO A 51 12.94 11.11 33.19
C PRO A 51 14.17 11.31 32.30
N LEU A 52 14.10 12.33 31.45
CA LEU A 52 15.25 12.74 30.65
C LEU A 52 16.40 13.19 31.57
N PRO A 53 17.66 12.89 31.24
CA PRO A 53 18.79 13.40 32.00
C PRO A 53 18.90 14.92 31.80
N GLU A 54 19.49 15.61 32.78
CA GLU A 54 19.80 17.04 32.66
C GLU A 54 20.88 17.29 31.59
N THR A 55 21.87 16.38 31.51
CA THR A 55 22.96 16.43 30.52
C THR A 55 22.98 15.18 29.66
N PHE A 56 23.17 15.36 28.36
CA PHE A 56 23.44 14.27 27.43
C PHE A 56 24.94 14.21 27.17
N ASP A 57 25.58 13.16 27.69
CA ASP A 57 27.02 12.97 27.62
C ASP A 57 27.40 11.48 27.66
N SER A 58 28.69 11.21 27.62
CA SER A 58 29.27 9.87 27.69
C SER A 58 28.99 9.16 29.02
N SER A 59 28.67 9.88 30.10
CA SER A 59 28.24 9.29 31.37
C SER A 59 26.83 8.71 31.25
N TYR A 60 25.91 9.45 30.60
CA TYR A 60 24.58 8.93 30.29
C TYR A 60 24.65 7.73 29.32
N LEU A 61 25.56 7.76 28.34
CA LEU A 61 25.81 6.62 27.45
C LEU A 61 26.25 5.37 28.22
N LYS A 62 27.21 5.50 29.14
CA LYS A 62 27.69 4.40 30.02
C LYS A 62 26.58 3.92 30.95
N TYR A 63 25.74 4.81 31.47
CA TYR A 63 24.55 4.46 32.26
C TYR A 63 23.59 3.58 31.44
N LEU A 64 23.24 4.00 30.22
CA LEU A 64 22.36 3.23 29.34
C LEU A 64 22.92 1.84 29.03
N HIS A 65 24.22 1.74 28.73
CA HIS A 65 24.87 0.46 28.53
C HIS A 65 24.80 -0.44 29.78
N LYS A 66 25.07 0.11 30.96
CA LYS A 66 24.93 -0.61 32.24
C LYS A 66 23.50 -1.09 32.48
N ARG A 67 22.49 -0.26 32.18
CA ARG A 67 21.07 -0.63 32.32
C ARG A 67 20.71 -1.78 31.38
N LEU A 68 21.06 -1.67 30.10
CA LEU A 68 20.70 -2.65 29.08
C LEU A 68 21.37 -4.01 29.29
N PHE A 69 22.62 -4.01 29.72
CA PHE A 69 23.46 -5.22 29.73
C PHE A 69 23.95 -5.67 31.11
N GLY A 70 23.63 -4.95 32.19
CA GLY A 70 24.11 -5.27 33.55
C GLY A 70 23.73 -6.66 34.07
N SER A 71 22.60 -7.20 33.61
CA SER A 71 22.18 -8.58 33.90
C SER A 71 22.93 -9.64 33.09
N ALA A 72 23.60 -9.25 32.00
CA ALA A 72 24.24 -10.16 31.06
C ALA A 72 25.77 -10.12 31.16
N PHE A 73 26.37 -8.95 31.30
CA PHE A 73 27.82 -8.76 31.27
C PHE A 73 28.32 -8.08 32.56
N GLU A 74 29.48 -8.51 33.04
CA GLU A 74 30.18 -7.90 34.20
C GLU A 74 30.69 -6.50 33.87
N TRP A 75 31.25 -6.33 32.67
CA TRP A 75 31.77 -5.07 32.12
C TRP A 75 30.68 -4.10 31.64
N ALA A 76 29.42 -4.30 32.00
CA ALA A 76 28.34 -3.42 31.56
C ALA A 76 28.52 -1.99 32.11
N GLY A 77 28.78 -1.04 31.21
CA GLY A 77 29.02 0.38 31.52
C GLY A 77 30.50 0.78 31.38
N TYR A 78 31.39 -0.18 31.14
CA TYR A 78 32.81 0.05 30.91
C TYR A 78 33.12 0.09 29.40
N THR A 79 33.95 1.04 29.00
CA THR A 79 34.41 1.18 27.62
C THR A 79 35.58 0.23 27.34
N ARG A 80 35.72 -0.20 26.08
CA ARG A 80 36.61 -1.30 25.69
C ARG A 80 38.11 -0.96 25.73
N ASP A 81 38.44 0.32 25.77
CA ASP A 81 39.80 0.84 25.95
C ASP A 81 40.32 0.65 27.37
N LEU A 82 39.45 0.53 28.36
CA LEU A 82 39.85 0.34 29.74
C LEU A 82 40.06 -1.16 30.05
N SER A 83 41.07 -1.46 30.87
CA SER A 83 41.28 -2.80 31.41
C SER A 83 40.15 -3.14 32.39
N PHE A 84 39.49 -4.28 32.17
CA PHE A 84 38.42 -4.79 33.03
C PHE A 84 38.83 -6.14 33.65
N ALA A 85 38.83 -6.22 34.98
CA ALA A 85 39.05 -7.47 35.69
C ALA A 85 37.70 -8.21 35.89
N PHE A 86 37.61 -9.43 35.37
CA PHE A 86 36.48 -10.34 35.58
C PHE A 86 36.55 -11.00 36.97
N ASP A 87 35.40 -11.47 37.46
CA ASP A 87 35.31 -12.23 38.71
C ASP A 87 36.15 -13.52 38.69
N ASP A 88 36.46 -14.06 37.50
CA ASP A 88 37.34 -15.23 37.30
C ASP A 88 38.85 -14.90 37.36
N GLY A 89 39.20 -13.65 37.66
CA GLY A 89 40.58 -13.17 37.81
C GLY A 89 41.26 -12.79 36.49
N THR A 90 40.63 -13.01 35.33
CA THR A 90 41.20 -12.58 34.05
C THR A 90 40.98 -11.09 33.78
N ILE A 91 41.92 -10.44 33.10
CA ILE A 91 41.82 -9.03 32.71
C ILE A 91 41.61 -8.94 31.21
N ALA A 92 40.58 -8.20 30.77
CA ALA A 92 40.28 -8.00 29.36
C ALA A 92 40.33 -6.53 28.94
N GLN A 93 40.75 -6.31 27.70
CA GLN A 93 40.83 -4.99 27.05
C GLN A 93 40.80 -5.20 25.54
N MET A 94 40.21 -4.25 24.78
CA MET A 94 40.13 -4.34 23.32
C MET A 94 40.34 -2.98 22.66
N SER A 95 41.61 -2.68 22.34
CA SER A 95 41.99 -1.43 21.67
C SER A 95 41.63 -1.40 20.17
N MET A 96 41.70 -2.55 19.50
CA MET A 96 41.42 -2.65 18.06
C MET A 96 40.15 -3.45 17.79
N MET A 97 39.22 -2.85 17.06
CA MET A 97 37.97 -3.47 16.65
C MET A 97 37.65 -3.08 15.20
N LYS A 98 37.27 -4.09 14.41
CA LYS A 98 36.92 -3.91 12.99
C LYS A 98 35.44 -4.10 12.75
N ILE A 99 34.92 -3.45 11.71
CA ILE A 99 33.59 -3.72 11.20
C ILE A 99 33.58 -5.15 10.64
N PRO A 100 32.64 -6.03 11.06
CA PRO A 100 32.55 -7.39 10.56
C PRO A 100 32.51 -7.44 9.02
N GLY A 101 33.35 -8.28 8.42
CA GLY A 101 33.38 -8.46 6.96
C GLY A 101 34.14 -7.40 6.17
N THR A 102 34.83 -6.46 6.84
CA THR A 102 35.62 -5.41 6.17
C THR A 102 37.02 -5.26 6.81
N ASP A 103 37.86 -4.43 6.19
CA ASP A 103 39.17 -3.99 6.72
C ASP A 103 39.11 -2.60 7.36
N ILE A 104 37.91 -2.09 7.63
CA ILE A 104 37.68 -0.79 8.28
C ILE A 104 37.65 -0.99 9.80
N TYR A 105 38.38 -0.13 10.51
CA TYR A 105 38.48 -0.13 11.97
C TYR A 105 37.63 1.00 12.57
N PHE A 106 37.03 0.70 13.71
CA PHE A 106 36.53 1.74 14.62
C PHE A 106 37.70 2.50 15.26
N ALA A 107 37.43 3.53 16.05
CA ALA A 107 38.47 4.29 16.75
C ALA A 107 39.45 3.38 17.50
N HIS A 108 40.75 3.67 17.46
CA HIS A 108 41.70 2.94 18.29
C HIS A 108 41.44 3.23 19.77
N GLY A 109 41.75 2.28 20.66
CA GLY A 109 41.44 2.36 22.09
C GLY A 109 41.94 3.64 22.77
N ASP A 110 43.15 4.10 22.42
CA ASP A 110 43.74 5.33 22.95
C ASP A 110 42.98 6.62 22.55
N LYS A 111 42.17 6.57 21.49
CA LYS A 111 41.33 7.68 21.03
C LYS A 111 39.92 7.66 21.59
N ILE A 112 39.47 6.58 22.26
CA ILE A 112 38.08 6.48 22.73
C ILE A 112 37.75 7.59 23.74
N GLN A 113 38.59 7.82 24.74
CA GLN A 113 38.30 8.85 25.76
C GLN A 113 38.38 10.26 25.18
N GLU A 114 39.35 10.54 24.30
CA GLU A 114 39.48 11.82 23.60
C GLU A 114 38.24 12.12 22.76
N ASN A 115 37.80 11.16 21.95
CA ASN A 115 36.64 11.35 21.08
C ASN A 115 35.32 11.40 21.87
N LEU A 116 35.18 10.67 22.98
CA LEU A 116 34.01 10.81 23.85
C LEU A 116 33.95 12.18 24.51
N LYS A 117 35.10 12.75 24.88
CA LYS A 117 35.17 14.12 25.40
C LYS A 117 34.75 15.14 24.34
N GLU A 118 35.24 14.99 23.10
CA GLU A 118 34.81 15.82 21.97
C GLU A 118 33.30 15.69 21.71
N PHE A 119 32.76 14.47 21.77
CA PHE A 119 31.32 14.23 21.63
C PHE A 119 30.51 14.98 22.70
N ASP A 120 30.96 14.95 23.95
CA ASP A 120 30.33 15.66 25.07
C ASP A 120 30.41 17.19 24.88
N GLU A 121 31.55 17.71 24.43
CA GLU A 121 31.76 19.14 24.13
C GLU A 121 30.85 19.63 22.99
N ILE A 122 30.68 18.83 21.93
CA ILE A 122 29.77 19.15 20.82
C ILE A 122 28.32 19.21 21.30
N LEU A 123 27.87 18.24 22.10
CA LEU A 123 26.50 18.23 22.64
C LEU A 123 26.24 19.44 23.56
N ALA A 124 27.18 19.74 24.45
CA ALA A 124 27.09 20.88 25.36
C ALA A 124 27.04 22.22 24.60
N SER A 125 27.94 22.42 23.63
CA SER A 125 28.00 23.66 22.84
C SER A 125 26.75 23.89 21.98
N LYS A 126 26.09 22.80 21.55
CA LYS A 126 24.83 22.85 20.79
C LYS A 126 23.57 22.72 21.66
N SER A 127 23.69 22.92 22.98
CA SER A 127 22.56 22.87 23.93
C SER A 127 21.70 21.61 23.78
N ASN A 128 22.33 20.43 23.66
CA ASN A 128 21.67 19.15 23.43
C ASN A 128 20.74 19.13 22.20
N LEU A 129 21.07 19.92 21.17
CA LEU A 129 20.31 20.06 19.92
C LEU A 129 18.89 20.64 20.09
N GLN A 130 18.61 21.28 21.24
CA GLN A 130 17.31 21.89 21.51
C GLN A 130 17.10 23.17 20.69
N GLY A 131 15.83 23.47 20.39
CA GLY A 131 15.45 24.69 19.67
C GLY A 131 15.69 24.65 18.15
N LEU A 132 16.11 23.50 17.60
CA LEU A 132 16.31 23.31 16.17
C LEU A 132 15.02 22.91 15.44
N SER A 133 14.92 23.30 14.17
CA SER A 133 13.95 22.72 13.24
C SER A 133 14.20 21.21 13.09
N ARG A 134 13.24 20.46 12.56
CA ARG A 134 13.44 19.01 12.35
C ARG A 134 14.57 18.74 11.37
N GLU A 135 14.64 19.55 10.32
CA GLU A 135 15.66 19.46 9.27
C GLU A 135 17.06 19.74 9.83
N ASP A 136 17.23 20.80 10.61
CA ASP A 136 18.50 21.14 11.26
C ASP A 136 18.88 20.12 12.35
N PHE A 137 17.89 19.64 13.12
CA PHE A 137 18.09 18.58 14.10
C PHE A 137 18.63 17.31 13.44
N ILE A 138 18.05 16.88 12.30
CA ILE A 138 18.55 15.72 11.55
C ILE A 138 19.98 15.93 11.09
N GLU A 139 20.29 17.09 10.52
CA GLU A 139 21.62 17.42 9.99
C GLU A 139 22.71 17.31 11.08
N GLU A 140 22.44 17.81 12.28
CA GLU A 140 23.36 17.73 13.42
C GLU A 140 23.40 16.34 14.05
N THR A 141 22.23 15.70 14.19
CA THR A 141 22.11 14.37 14.79
C THR A 141 22.84 13.31 13.97
N VAL A 142 22.77 13.38 12.64
CA VAL A 142 23.45 12.44 11.74
C VAL A 142 24.97 12.49 11.95
N LYS A 143 25.55 13.69 12.10
CA LYS A 143 26.99 13.85 12.35
C LYS A 143 27.40 13.26 13.70
N LEU A 144 26.64 13.55 14.75
CA LEU A 144 26.87 13.01 16.09
C LEU A 144 26.67 11.49 16.15
N PHE A 145 25.66 10.95 15.46
CA PHE A 145 25.40 9.52 15.39
C PHE A 145 26.53 8.79 14.67
N SER A 146 26.96 9.31 13.51
CA SER A 146 28.11 8.79 12.77
C SER A 146 29.39 8.84 13.60
N PHE A 147 29.63 9.95 14.31
CA PHE A 147 30.80 10.09 15.18
C PHE A 147 30.77 9.08 16.32
N LEU A 148 29.65 8.93 17.01
CA LEU A 148 29.52 7.93 18.08
C LEU A 148 29.64 6.49 17.55
N ASN A 149 29.14 6.22 16.34
CA ASN A 149 29.32 4.94 15.66
C ASN A 149 30.79 4.66 15.35
N TYR A 150 31.57 5.67 14.93
CA TYR A 150 33.01 5.57 14.73
C TYR A 150 33.77 5.28 16.04
N ILE A 151 33.41 5.98 17.13
CA ILE A 151 34.03 5.77 18.45
C ILE A 151 33.85 4.31 18.89
N HIS A 152 32.64 3.78 18.74
CA HIS A 152 32.28 2.40 19.09
C HIS A 152 32.81 1.99 20.49
N PRO A 153 32.37 2.70 21.55
CA PRO A 153 33.08 2.75 22.83
C PRO A 153 33.00 1.46 23.65
N PHE A 154 32.00 0.60 23.43
CA PHE A 154 31.81 -0.63 24.21
C PHE A 154 32.28 -1.86 23.46
N ARG A 155 32.55 -2.95 24.20
CA ARG A 155 32.93 -4.23 23.60
C ARG A 155 31.81 -4.83 22.75
N ALA A 156 30.55 -4.75 23.18
CA ALA A 156 29.39 -5.18 22.41
C ALA A 156 28.13 -4.46 22.91
N GLY A 157 27.09 -4.37 22.08
CA GLY A 157 25.83 -3.73 22.44
C GLY A 157 25.78 -2.22 22.14
N ASN A 158 26.74 -1.71 21.38
CA ASN A 158 26.83 -0.30 20.99
C ASN A 158 25.55 0.17 20.28
N GLU A 159 25.02 -0.62 19.36
CA GLU A 159 23.87 -0.26 18.53
C GLU A 159 22.63 0.00 19.39
N ALA A 160 22.33 -0.90 20.34
CA ALA A 160 21.18 -0.75 21.22
C ALA A 160 21.29 0.49 22.13
N VAL A 161 22.52 0.82 22.56
CA VAL A 161 22.80 1.99 23.41
C VAL A 161 22.70 3.27 22.59
N GLN A 162 23.29 3.31 21.40
CA GLN A 162 23.21 4.45 20.48
C GLN A 162 21.75 4.77 20.14
N HIS A 163 20.95 3.76 19.79
CA HIS A 163 19.54 3.97 19.43
C HIS A 163 18.77 4.61 20.59
N ILE A 164 18.85 4.07 21.81
CA ILE A 164 18.11 4.64 22.94
C ILE A 164 18.66 6.00 23.39
N PHE A 165 19.97 6.24 23.27
CA PHE A 165 20.58 7.54 23.54
C PHE A 165 19.99 8.59 22.60
N PHE A 166 19.95 8.33 21.29
CA PHE A 166 19.43 9.27 20.31
C PHE A 166 17.90 9.36 20.32
N GLU A 167 17.16 8.30 20.67
CA GLU A 167 15.71 8.40 20.95
C GLU A 167 15.45 9.41 22.09
N LYS A 168 16.23 9.32 23.17
CA LYS A 168 16.10 10.21 24.34
C LYS A 168 16.57 11.63 24.05
N LEU A 169 17.64 11.80 23.27
CA LEU A 169 18.12 13.11 22.82
C LEU A 169 17.07 13.80 21.94
N ALA A 170 16.47 13.07 21.00
CA ALA A 170 15.39 13.58 20.18
C ALA A 170 14.19 14.01 21.03
N GLU A 171 13.78 13.18 21.99
CA GLU A 171 12.70 13.50 22.94
C GLU A 171 12.98 14.82 23.69
N ALA A 172 14.19 15.00 24.20
CA ALA A 172 14.62 16.23 24.87
C ALA A 172 14.66 17.45 23.94
N ALA A 173 14.99 17.25 22.66
CA ALA A 173 15.02 18.29 21.64
C ALA A 173 13.64 18.64 21.05
N GLY A 174 12.57 17.98 21.48
CA GLY A 174 11.21 18.19 20.96
C GLY A 174 10.92 17.46 19.64
N HIS A 175 11.79 16.53 19.26
CA HIS A 175 11.68 15.69 18.07
C HIS A 175 11.37 14.24 18.45
N LYS A 176 11.23 13.38 17.44
CA LYS A 176 11.07 11.93 17.64
C LYS A 176 12.03 11.19 16.74
N LEU A 177 12.54 10.07 17.22
CA LEU A 177 13.21 9.06 16.42
C LEU A 177 12.61 7.70 16.79
N ASP A 178 12.36 6.84 15.81
CA ASP A 178 11.90 5.48 16.06
C ASP A 178 12.72 4.47 15.26
N PHE A 179 13.77 3.94 15.86
CA PHE A 179 14.60 2.93 15.21
C PHE A 179 13.89 1.59 15.01
N SER A 180 12.71 1.36 15.63
CA SER A 180 11.98 0.09 15.52
C SER A 180 11.35 -0.15 14.15
N VAL A 181 11.32 0.88 13.30
CA VAL A 181 10.80 0.80 11.92
C VAL A 181 11.90 0.67 10.86
N VAL A 182 13.17 0.59 11.27
CA VAL A 182 14.33 0.42 10.38
C VAL A 182 14.75 -1.04 10.35
N THR A 183 15.17 -1.51 9.17
CA THR A 183 15.74 -2.85 9.00
C THR A 183 17.21 -2.87 9.42
N GLU A 184 17.70 -4.00 9.93
CA GLU A 184 19.12 -4.15 10.31
C GLU A 184 20.06 -3.85 9.12
N GLU A 185 19.70 -4.29 7.91
CA GLU A 185 20.48 -3.99 6.70
C GLU A 185 20.54 -2.49 6.38
N ARG A 186 19.44 -1.75 6.53
CA ARG A 186 19.41 -0.32 6.20
C ARG A 186 20.31 0.50 7.11
N ILE A 187 20.25 0.26 8.42
CA ILE A 187 21.11 0.98 9.36
C ILE A 187 22.57 0.55 9.21
N MET A 188 22.83 -0.74 8.96
CA MET A 188 24.19 -1.23 8.71
C MET A 188 24.83 -0.57 7.49
N ARG A 189 24.11 -0.49 6.36
CA ARG A 189 24.60 0.23 5.16
C ARG A 189 24.88 1.69 5.47
N ALA A 190 23.95 2.39 6.11
CA ALA A 190 24.14 3.80 6.47
C ALA A 190 25.37 4.02 7.38
N CYS A 191 25.59 3.16 8.38
CA CYS A 191 26.78 3.21 9.23
C CYS A 191 28.07 2.90 8.46
N ASN A 192 28.05 1.95 7.55
CA ASN A 192 29.21 1.59 6.74
C ASN A 192 29.58 2.70 5.76
N ASP A 193 28.59 3.30 5.10
CA ASP A 193 28.79 4.44 4.18
C ASP A 193 29.43 5.62 4.92
N ALA A 194 28.95 5.94 6.13
CA ALA A 194 29.52 6.99 6.97
C ALA A 194 30.98 6.75 7.40
N MET A 195 31.41 5.49 7.44
CA MET A 195 32.77 5.09 7.80
C MET A 195 33.70 4.96 6.58
N ALA A 196 33.16 4.60 5.42
CA ALA A 196 33.93 4.26 4.23
C ALA A 196 34.02 5.41 3.20
N LEU A 197 32.96 6.20 3.06
CA LEU A 197 32.88 7.28 2.07
C LEU A 197 33.40 8.60 2.66
N LYS A 198 33.56 9.60 1.79
CA LYS A 198 34.04 10.94 2.15
C LYS A 198 33.05 12.01 1.69
N GLY A 199 33.11 13.17 2.31
CA GLY A 199 32.28 14.32 1.94
C GLY A 199 30.80 14.11 2.25
N GLU A 200 29.93 14.72 1.45
CA GLU A 200 28.47 14.67 1.65
C GLU A 200 27.89 13.26 1.49
N GLU A 201 28.47 12.44 0.61
CA GLU A 201 28.01 11.07 0.33
C GLU A 201 28.04 10.17 1.57
N ALA A 202 29.02 10.39 2.48
CA ALA A 202 29.16 9.63 3.72
C ALA A 202 27.91 9.69 4.61
N HIS A 203 27.19 10.82 4.59
CA HIS A 203 26.05 11.05 5.47
C HIS A 203 24.70 10.91 4.75
N GLN A 204 24.68 10.75 3.43
CA GLN A 204 23.43 10.77 2.66
C GLN A 204 22.48 9.62 3.03
N ALA A 205 22.99 8.39 3.14
CA ALA A 205 22.20 7.23 3.54
C ALA A 205 21.67 7.37 4.98
N MET A 206 22.50 7.93 5.88
CA MET A 206 22.13 8.19 7.26
C MET A 206 21.07 9.29 7.36
N LYS A 207 21.23 10.39 6.62
CA LYS A 207 20.25 11.48 6.56
C LYS A 207 18.89 10.99 6.05
N SER A 208 18.90 10.22 4.97
CA SER A 208 17.71 9.55 4.43
C SER A 208 17.03 8.65 5.48
N LEU A 209 17.80 7.90 6.27
CA LEU A 209 17.27 7.09 7.38
C LEU A 209 16.63 7.96 8.45
N PHE A 210 17.32 9.01 8.92
CA PHE A 210 16.84 9.91 9.98
C PHE A 210 15.63 10.74 9.56
N GLU A 211 15.51 11.13 8.29
CA GLU A 211 14.30 11.73 7.74
C GLU A 211 13.07 10.83 7.93
N ASP A 212 13.20 9.55 7.57
CA ASP A 212 12.08 8.60 7.62
C ASP A 212 11.66 8.28 9.06
N ILE A 213 12.62 8.10 9.97
CA ILE A 213 12.32 7.73 11.37
C ILE A 213 11.93 8.90 12.26
N SER A 214 12.17 10.13 11.81
CA SER A 214 11.73 11.34 12.50
C SER A 214 10.37 11.84 12.05
N ASN A 215 9.97 11.52 10.82
CA ASN A 215 8.67 11.92 10.29
C ASN A 215 7.54 11.07 10.93
N PRO A 216 6.61 11.67 11.71
CA PRO A 216 5.55 10.92 12.37
C PRO A 216 4.65 10.14 11.40
N GLU A 217 4.39 10.69 10.21
CA GLU A 217 3.54 10.05 9.20
C GLU A 217 4.22 8.80 8.65
N GLU A 218 5.50 8.89 8.28
CA GLU A 218 6.27 7.79 7.71
C GLU A 218 6.49 6.67 8.71
N VAL A 219 6.80 7.02 9.97
CA VAL A 219 6.89 6.05 11.07
C VAL A 219 5.58 5.28 11.25
N ILE A 220 4.42 5.95 11.16
CA ILE A 220 3.12 5.27 11.24
C ILE A 220 2.95 4.30 10.07
N ILE A 221 3.36 4.68 8.87
CA ILE A 221 3.25 3.86 7.65
C ILE A 221 4.14 2.61 7.74
N LEU A 222 5.41 2.78 8.08
CA LEU A 222 6.35 1.67 8.24
C LEU A 222 5.90 0.72 9.35
N ARG A 223 5.46 1.26 10.49
CA ARG A 223 4.96 0.45 11.60
C ARG A 223 3.70 -0.32 11.22
N ASP A 224 2.77 0.32 10.53
CA ASP A 224 1.54 -0.32 10.02
C ASP A 224 1.87 -1.46 9.07
N PHE A 225 2.81 -1.24 8.15
CA PHE A 225 3.27 -2.28 7.22
C PHE A 225 3.87 -3.47 7.96
N PHE A 226 4.89 -3.26 8.82
CA PHE A 226 5.54 -4.35 9.55
C PHE A 226 4.63 -5.08 10.54
N LYS A 227 3.51 -4.46 10.95
CA LYS A 227 2.48 -5.09 11.79
C LYS A 227 1.60 -6.05 10.98
N HIS A 228 1.33 -5.76 9.71
CA HIS A 228 0.36 -6.49 8.89
C HIS A 228 0.97 -7.57 7.99
N ILE A 229 2.28 -7.61 7.83
CA ILE A 229 2.95 -8.66 7.06
C ILE A 229 3.25 -9.91 7.91
N PRO A 230 3.37 -11.11 7.29
CA PRO A 230 3.75 -12.32 8.00
C PRO A 230 5.09 -12.16 8.74
N ARG A 231 5.21 -12.80 9.90
CA ARG A 231 6.43 -12.75 10.72
C ARG A 231 7.69 -13.20 9.97
N VAL A 232 7.55 -14.21 9.10
CA VAL A 232 8.66 -14.72 8.27
C VAL A 232 9.13 -13.66 7.28
N GLU A 233 8.21 -12.97 6.60
CA GLU A 233 8.56 -11.85 5.71
C GLU A 233 9.20 -10.69 6.46
N ARG A 234 8.70 -10.36 7.66
CA ARG A 234 9.33 -9.34 8.50
C ARG A 234 10.77 -9.69 8.87
N GLN A 235 11.04 -10.97 9.15
CA GLN A 235 12.40 -11.42 9.45
C GLN A 235 13.31 -11.35 8.23
N ARG A 236 12.81 -11.79 7.06
CA ARG A 236 13.55 -11.68 5.79
C ARG A 236 13.88 -10.22 5.44
N LEU A 237 12.90 -9.32 5.55
CA LEU A 237 13.09 -7.90 5.24
C LEU A 237 14.05 -7.20 6.20
N ASN A 238 14.33 -7.76 7.37
CA ASN A 238 15.31 -7.19 8.29
C ASN A 238 16.73 -7.21 7.69
N ASP A 239 16.98 -8.14 6.78
CA ASP A 239 18.24 -8.30 6.04
C ASP A 239 18.19 -7.59 4.67
N GLU A 240 17.20 -6.73 4.44
CA GLU A 240 16.98 -6.01 3.18
C GLU A 240 16.93 -4.50 3.41
N TYR A 241 17.32 -3.71 2.41
CA TYR A 241 17.31 -2.26 2.50
C TYR A 241 15.91 -1.71 2.21
N VAL A 242 15.12 -1.43 3.25
CA VAL A 242 13.72 -0.92 3.13
C VAL A 242 13.67 0.58 3.41
N THR A 243 13.19 1.37 2.46
CA THR A 243 13.09 2.84 2.57
C THR A 243 11.76 3.40 2.10
N MET A 244 11.43 4.61 2.56
CA MET A 244 10.31 5.37 2.02
C MET A 244 10.70 5.98 0.66
N PRO A 245 9.74 6.11 -0.27
CA PRO A 245 9.95 6.81 -1.54
C PRO A 245 10.07 8.33 -1.33
N ARG A 246 10.78 9.00 -2.22
CA ARG A 246 10.87 10.47 -2.26
C ARG A 246 9.83 11.05 -3.22
N GLU A 247 9.19 12.16 -2.82
CA GLU A 247 8.18 12.84 -3.65
C GLU A 247 8.76 13.26 -5.00
N GLY A 248 7.95 13.16 -6.07
CA GLY A 248 8.37 13.47 -7.44
C GLY A 248 9.32 12.45 -8.08
N THR A 249 9.85 11.49 -7.33
CA THR A 249 10.81 10.50 -7.85
C THR A 249 10.08 9.37 -8.56
N THR A 250 10.64 8.92 -9.69
CA THR A 250 10.14 7.79 -10.46
C THR A 250 10.89 6.52 -10.10
N TYR A 251 10.14 5.48 -9.77
CA TYR A 251 10.68 4.17 -9.42
C TYR A 251 10.21 3.14 -10.44
N THR A 252 11.11 2.19 -10.77
CA THR A 252 10.76 0.98 -11.50
C THR A 252 11.12 -0.22 -10.65
N GLY A 253 10.14 -1.07 -10.38
CA GLY A 253 10.32 -2.19 -9.47
C GLY A 253 9.34 -3.33 -9.69
N ILE A 254 9.58 -4.41 -8.97
CA ILE A 254 8.75 -5.62 -8.95
C ILE A 254 7.90 -5.58 -7.68
N TYR A 255 6.58 -5.66 -7.84
CA TYR A 255 5.68 -5.76 -6.70
C TYR A 255 5.91 -7.08 -5.94
N GLN A 256 6.26 -6.98 -4.65
CA GLN A 256 6.51 -8.15 -3.82
C GLN A 256 5.28 -8.54 -3.01
N LEU A 257 4.81 -7.63 -2.16
CA LEU A 257 3.71 -7.88 -1.24
C LEU A 257 3.07 -6.58 -0.78
N GLY A 258 1.86 -6.68 -0.23
CA GLY A 258 1.09 -5.55 0.24
C GLY A 258 0.55 -5.76 1.65
N SER A 259 0.28 -4.64 2.30
CA SER A 259 -0.55 -4.52 3.50
C SER A 259 -1.87 -3.84 3.12
N PRO A 260 -2.80 -3.64 4.06
CA PRO A 260 -4.03 -2.91 3.76
C PRO A 260 -3.81 -1.48 3.22
N ASN A 261 -2.70 -0.82 3.58
CA ASN A 261 -2.45 0.59 3.25
C ASN A 261 -1.24 0.84 2.34
N SER A 262 -0.29 -0.09 2.32
CA SER A 262 1.00 0.11 1.66
C SER A 262 1.40 -1.10 0.82
N LEU A 263 2.24 -0.87 -0.18
CA LEU A 263 2.78 -1.84 -1.12
C LEU A 263 4.31 -1.79 -1.07
N LEU A 264 4.95 -2.96 -1.13
CA LEU A 264 6.40 -3.06 -1.17
C LEU A 264 6.86 -3.43 -2.58
N PHE A 265 7.78 -2.63 -3.13
CA PHE A 265 8.38 -2.85 -4.44
C PHE A 265 9.87 -3.12 -4.30
N LYS A 266 10.37 -4.20 -4.90
CA LYS A 266 11.80 -4.45 -5.03
C LYS A 266 12.32 -3.72 -6.28
N THR A 267 13.23 -2.79 -6.07
CA THR A 267 14.02 -2.13 -7.11
C THR A 267 15.37 -2.84 -7.27
N VAL A 268 16.31 -2.24 -8.01
CA VAL A 268 17.65 -2.82 -8.21
C VAL A 268 18.38 -2.95 -6.87
N ASP A 269 18.39 -1.89 -6.06
CA ASP A 269 19.26 -1.80 -4.87
C ASP A 269 18.48 -1.74 -3.54
N SER A 270 17.16 -1.64 -3.58
CA SER A 270 16.32 -1.38 -2.40
C SER A 270 14.89 -1.90 -2.52
N HIS A 271 14.21 -1.94 -1.38
CA HIS A 271 12.78 -2.14 -1.26
C HIS A 271 12.10 -0.83 -0.89
N ILE A 272 11.22 -0.35 -1.76
CA ILE A 272 10.51 0.91 -1.58
C ILE A 272 9.12 0.62 -1.03
N LEU A 273 8.80 1.19 0.14
CA LEU A 273 7.48 1.08 0.76
C LEU A 273 6.59 2.24 0.33
N CYS A 274 5.66 1.99 -0.58
CA CYS A 274 4.76 3.01 -1.11
C CYS A 274 3.38 2.92 -0.45
N LEU A 275 2.72 4.06 -0.27
CA LEU A 275 1.29 4.07 0.03
C LEU A 275 0.49 3.62 -1.20
N LYS A 276 -0.61 2.89 -0.98
CA LYS A 276 -1.56 2.56 -2.05
C LYS A 276 -2.12 3.82 -2.72
N ASP A 277 -2.28 4.89 -1.94
CA ASP A 277 -2.86 6.15 -2.41
C ASP A 277 -1.94 6.93 -3.37
N TYR A 278 -0.71 6.45 -3.61
CA TYR A 278 0.18 6.97 -4.67
C TYR A 278 -0.17 6.45 -6.06
N PHE A 279 -1.02 5.43 -6.13
CA PHE A 279 -1.38 4.74 -7.36
C PHE A 279 -2.82 5.06 -7.74
N THR A 280 -3.09 5.04 -9.03
CA THR A 280 -4.45 5.13 -9.53
C THR A 280 -5.22 3.82 -9.28
N PRO A 281 -6.56 3.84 -9.22
CA PRO A 281 -7.34 2.62 -8.99
C PRO A 281 -7.05 1.49 -9.99
N GLU A 282 -6.82 1.80 -11.27
CA GLU A 282 -6.49 0.80 -12.29
C GLU A 282 -5.12 0.18 -12.04
N GLN A 283 -4.13 1.00 -11.66
CA GLN A 283 -2.80 0.49 -11.31
C GLN A 283 -2.90 -0.50 -10.16
N LEU A 284 -3.67 -0.18 -9.11
CA LEU A 284 -3.89 -1.07 -7.97
C LEU A 284 -4.62 -2.36 -8.38
N LYS A 285 -5.67 -2.27 -9.20
CA LYS A 285 -6.45 -3.42 -9.69
C LYS A 285 -5.66 -4.30 -10.66
N ALA A 286 -4.76 -3.72 -11.45
CA ALA A 286 -3.92 -4.44 -12.39
C ALA A 286 -2.68 -5.08 -11.72
N LEU A 287 -2.32 -4.64 -10.52
CA LEU A 287 -1.11 -5.08 -9.84
C LEU A 287 -1.20 -6.56 -9.43
N LYS A 288 -0.25 -7.36 -9.93
CA LYS A 288 -0.11 -8.78 -9.58
C LYS A 288 1.25 -9.01 -8.96
N SER A 289 1.32 -9.90 -7.97
CA SER A 289 2.59 -10.27 -7.33
C SER A 289 3.61 -10.71 -8.37
N GLY A 290 4.85 -10.21 -8.27
CA GLY A 290 5.91 -10.43 -9.27
C GLY A 290 5.79 -9.56 -10.53
N GLY A 291 4.74 -8.75 -10.66
CA GLY A 291 4.57 -7.81 -11.77
C GLY A 291 5.54 -6.63 -11.68
N LYS A 292 6.13 -6.27 -12.82
CA LYS A 292 6.94 -5.05 -12.97
C LYS A 292 6.03 -3.85 -13.16
N ILE A 293 6.32 -2.75 -12.47
CA ILE A 293 5.63 -1.47 -12.62
C ILE A 293 6.63 -0.32 -12.57
N THR A 294 6.31 0.76 -13.28
CA THR A 294 6.97 2.05 -13.18
C THR A 294 5.94 3.07 -12.71
N PHE A 295 6.28 3.84 -11.68
CA PHE A 295 5.39 4.85 -11.11
C PHE A 295 6.20 6.05 -10.60
N THR A 296 5.57 7.22 -10.60
CA THR A 296 6.11 8.45 -10.02
C THR A 296 5.36 8.76 -8.74
N VAL A 297 6.10 9.07 -7.68
CA VAL A 297 5.49 9.39 -6.38
C VAL A 297 4.88 10.78 -6.48
N PRO A 298 3.57 10.93 -6.23
CA PRO A 298 2.91 12.22 -6.33
C PRO A 298 3.40 13.18 -5.24
N MET A 299 3.33 14.48 -5.50
CA MET A 299 3.54 15.48 -4.45
C MET A 299 2.37 15.43 -3.47
N LYS A 300 2.61 15.50 -2.16
CA LYS A 300 1.52 15.41 -1.15
C LYS A 300 0.40 16.43 -1.40
N LYS A 301 0.76 17.66 -1.77
CA LYS A 301 -0.18 18.75 -2.11
C LYS A 301 -1.17 18.38 -3.23
N ASP A 302 -0.80 17.48 -4.14
CA ASP A 302 -1.64 17.07 -5.27
C ASP A 302 -2.67 16.00 -4.85
N LEU A 303 -2.38 15.24 -3.78
CA LEU A 303 -3.27 14.20 -3.25
C LEU A 303 -4.33 14.77 -2.29
N ASP A 304 -3.98 15.82 -1.56
CA ASP A 304 -4.81 16.38 -0.49
C ASP A 304 -6.23 16.78 -0.91
N PRO A 305 -6.50 17.37 -2.07
CA PRO A 305 -7.87 17.76 -2.43
C PRO A 305 -8.74 16.56 -2.86
N ILE A 306 -8.16 15.40 -3.18
CA ILE A 306 -8.88 14.27 -3.80
C ILE A 306 -9.42 13.31 -2.73
N LEU A 307 -10.75 13.21 -2.65
CA LEU A 307 -11.43 12.27 -1.76
C LEU A 307 -11.55 10.88 -2.41
N ILE A 308 -12.14 10.80 -3.61
CA ILE A 308 -12.22 9.57 -4.40
C ILE A 308 -11.54 9.82 -5.75
N PRO A 309 -10.47 9.09 -6.10
CA PRO A 309 -9.81 9.25 -7.38
C PRO A 309 -10.69 8.78 -8.54
N GLY A 310 -10.57 9.48 -9.66
CA GLY A 310 -11.13 9.04 -10.93
C GLY A 310 -10.38 7.80 -11.45
N GLU A 311 -11.08 7.01 -12.25
CA GLU A 311 -10.56 5.80 -12.87
C GLU A 311 -10.81 5.83 -14.40
N LYS A 312 -9.89 5.30 -15.19
CA LYS A 312 -9.98 5.10 -16.63
C LYS A 312 -10.31 3.65 -16.93
N LEU A 313 -11.50 3.44 -17.48
CA LEU A 313 -11.90 2.14 -18.02
C LEU A 313 -11.65 2.12 -19.52
N ALA A 314 -10.91 1.12 -19.99
CA ALA A 314 -10.60 0.97 -21.42
C ALA A 314 -11.89 0.83 -22.25
N PRO A 315 -11.90 1.29 -23.52
CA PRO A 315 -13.02 1.04 -24.43
C PRO A 315 -13.32 -0.46 -24.57
N LEU A 316 -14.59 -0.81 -24.72
CA LEU A 316 -14.97 -2.21 -24.94
C LEU A 316 -14.45 -2.69 -26.31
N LYS A 317 -13.77 -3.84 -26.33
CA LYS A 317 -13.38 -4.48 -27.59
C LYS A 317 -14.60 -5.12 -28.24
N GLU A 318 -14.61 -5.12 -29.58
CA GLU A 318 -15.68 -5.72 -30.39
C GLU A 318 -15.97 -7.17 -29.99
N GLU A 319 -14.93 -7.97 -29.74
CA GLU A 319 -15.05 -9.36 -29.28
C GLU A 319 -15.85 -9.51 -27.98
N GLU A 320 -15.69 -8.58 -27.04
CA GLU A 320 -16.41 -8.60 -25.77
C GLU A 320 -17.87 -8.14 -25.95
N ILE A 321 -18.14 -7.21 -26.88
CA ILE A 321 -19.52 -6.83 -27.27
C ILE A 321 -20.25 -8.05 -27.83
N ILE A 322 -19.63 -8.76 -28.78
CA ILE A 322 -20.20 -9.96 -29.40
C ILE A 322 -20.47 -11.03 -28.34
N LYS A 323 -19.51 -11.28 -27.46
CA LYS A 323 -19.63 -12.28 -26.39
C LYS A 323 -20.77 -11.97 -25.42
N ARG A 324 -20.92 -10.71 -25.00
CA ARG A 324 -22.04 -10.28 -24.14
C ARG A 324 -23.37 -10.36 -24.86
N THR A 325 -23.42 -9.97 -26.13
CA THR A 325 -24.61 -10.06 -26.97
C THR A 325 -25.11 -11.50 -27.08
N ARG A 326 -24.22 -12.46 -27.36
CA ARG A 326 -24.55 -13.90 -27.43
C ARG A 326 -25.11 -14.48 -26.12
N ARG A 327 -24.72 -13.89 -24.98
CA ARG A 327 -25.17 -14.35 -23.64
C ARG A 327 -26.52 -13.79 -23.23
N ALA A 328 -27.02 -12.73 -23.89
CA ALA A 328 -28.30 -12.13 -23.56
C ALA A 328 -29.45 -13.13 -23.77
N ASP A 329 -30.32 -13.28 -22.77
CA ASP A 329 -31.41 -14.26 -22.79
C ASP A 329 -32.33 -14.06 -24.00
N CYS A 330 -32.69 -12.82 -24.30
CA CYS A 330 -33.53 -12.48 -25.45
C CYS A 330 -32.97 -12.93 -26.81
N ILE A 331 -31.64 -12.88 -26.97
CA ILE A 331 -30.92 -13.35 -28.18
C ILE A 331 -30.99 -14.86 -28.28
N ARG A 332 -30.74 -15.55 -27.16
CA ARG A 332 -30.84 -17.02 -27.09
C ARG A 332 -32.26 -17.52 -27.36
N ASP A 333 -33.28 -16.79 -26.91
CA ASP A 333 -34.66 -17.18 -27.13
C ASP A 333 -35.09 -17.01 -28.58
N HIS A 334 -34.72 -15.89 -29.23
CA HIS A 334 -34.97 -15.70 -30.67
C HIS A 334 -34.18 -16.68 -31.53
N GLN A 335 -32.94 -17.01 -31.13
CA GLN A 335 -32.15 -18.04 -31.79
C GLN A 335 -32.88 -19.40 -31.79
N ARG A 336 -33.44 -19.83 -30.65
CA ARG A 336 -34.21 -21.08 -30.57
C ARG A 336 -35.43 -21.09 -31.49
N GLU A 337 -36.08 -19.96 -31.69
CA GLU A 337 -37.19 -19.85 -32.65
C GLU A 337 -36.69 -20.02 -34.08
N ILE A 338 -35.59 -19.36 -34.44
CA ILE A 338 -34.95 -19.51 -35.76
C ILE A 338 -34.52 -20.96 -36.00
N ASP A 339 -33.96 -21.63 -34.99
CA ASP A 339 -33.57 -23.04 -35.07
C ASP A 339 -34.78 -23.95 -35.33
N ARG A 340 -35.92 -23.66 -34.69
CA ARG A 340 -37.20 -24.39 -34.93
C ARG A 340 -37.68 -24.21 -36.36
N TYR A 341 -37.70 -22.97 -36.86
CA TYR A 341 -38.08 -22.69 -38.25
C TYR A 341 -37.10 -23.31 -39.25
N SER A 342 -35.80 -23.26 -38.97
CA SER A 342 -34.74 -23.88 -39.78
C SER A 342 -34.96 -25.38 -39.90
N LYS A 343 -35.28 -26.06 -38.79
CA LYS A 343 -35.63 -27.49 -38.78
C LYS A 343 -36.89 -27.79 -39.59
N LEU A 344 -37.91 -26.94 -39.52
CA LEU A 344 -39.15 -27.11 -40.31
C LEU A 344 -38.90 -26.95 -41.81
N ILE A 345 -38.09 -25.97 -42.19
CA ILE A 345 -37.89 -25.57 -43.60
C ILE A 345 -36.84 -26.44 -44.29
N TYR A 346 -35.73 -26.74 -43.61
CA TYR A 346 -34.56 -27.42 -44.20
C TYR A 346 -34.32 -28.82 -43.63
N GLY A 347 -35.00 -29.22 -42.56
CA GLY A 347 -34.76 -30.49 -41.86
C GLY A 347 -33.58 -30.47 -40.90
N ASP A 348 -32.87 -29.35 -40.80
CA ASP A 348 -31.68 -29.15 -39.96
C ASP A 348 -31.81 -27.82 -39.21
N SER A 349 -31.75 -27.87 -37.87
CA SER A 349 -31.81 -26.67 -37.03
C SER A 349 -30.56 -25.81 -37.08
N THR A 350 -29.41 -26.40 -37.45
CA THR A 350 -28.08 -25.77 -37.41
C THR A 350 -27.68 -25.09 -38.72
N ILE A 351 -28.51 -25.23 -39.76
CA ILE A 351 -28.17 -24.79 -41.13
C ILE A 351 -27.91 -23.28 -41.23
N LEU A 352 -28.47 -22.49 -40.31
CA LEU A 352 -28.29 -21.04 -40.26
C LEU A 352 -27.24 -20.59 -39.23
N ASP A 353 -26.59 -21.48 -38.47
CA ASP A 353 -25.70 -21.09 -37.36
C ASP A 353 -24.59 -20.12 -37.78
N LYS A 354 -23.94 -20.40 -38.92
CA LYS A 354 -22.91 -19.51 -39.48
C LYS A 354 -23.46 -18.13 -39.84
N HIS A 355 -24.68 -18.08 -40.35
CA HIS A 355 -25.34 -16.82 -40.66
C HIS A 355 -25.73 -16.07 -39.38
N MET A 356 -26.19 -16.77 -38.36
CA MET A 356 -26.53 -16.17 -37.06
C MET A 356 -25.30 -15.62 -36.35
N MET A 357 -24.16 -16.32 -36.41
CA MET A 357 -22.88 -15.78 -35.94
C MET A 357 -22.50 -14.50 -36.67
N ARG A 358 -22.68 -14.45 -37.99
CA ARG A 358 -22.41 -13.25 -38.79
C ARG A 358 -23.35 -12.10 -38.44
N ILE A 359 -24.63 -12.37 -38.16
CA ILE A 359 -25.59 -11.35 -37.70
C ILE A 359 -25.19 -10.80 -36.33
N HIS A 360 -24.63 -11.61 -35.42
CA HIS A 360 -24.14 -11.14 -34.13
C HIS A 360 -22.96 -10.16 -34.25
N GLU A 361 -22.14 -10.34 -35.29
CA GLU A 361 -21.04 -9.44 -35.63
C GLU A 361 -21.55 -8.21 -36.39
N TYR A 362 -22.43 -8.43 -37.36
CA TYR A 362 -22.90 -7.46 -38.36
C TYR A 362 -24.43 -7.53 -38.49
N PRO A 363 -25.20 -6.89 -37.59
CA PRO A 363 -26.67 -7.03 -37.53
C PRO A 363 -27.37 -6.68 -38.85
N GLU A 364 -26.82 -5.76 -39.63
CA GLU A 364 -27.30 -5.36 -40.95
C GLU A 364 -27.37 -6.52 -41.96
N THR A 365 -26.57 -7.58 -41.78
CA THR A 365 -26.60 -8.77 -42.64
C THR A 365 -27.88 -9.59 -42.47
N GLY A 366 -28.63 -9.39 -41.39
CA GLY A 366 -29.87 -10.13 -41.14
C GLY A 366 -30.97 -9.83 -42.16
N MET A 367 -31.09 -8.59 -42.60
CA MET A 367 -32.03 -8.21 -43.66
C MET A 367 -31.66 -8.86 -45.00
N GLN A 368 -30.36 -8.90 -45.32
CA GLN A 368 -29.86 -9.53 -46.55
C GLN A 368 -30.16 -11.03 -46.55
N LEU A 369 -29.96 -11.70 -45.41
CA LEU A 369 -30.29 -13.11 -45.25
C LEU A 369 -31.79 -13.37 -45.37
N ALA A 370 -32.62 -12.55 -44.74
CA ALA A 370 -34.06 -12.67 -44.80
C ALA A 370 -34.58 -12.49 -46.24
N GLU A 371 -34.06 -11.50 -46.97
CA GLU A 371 -34.36 -11.29 -48.40
C GLU A 371 -33.93 -12.48 -49.25
N GLN A 372 -32.73 -13.01 -49.03
CA GLN A 372 -32.22 -14.16 -49.75
C GLN A 372 -33.12 -15.39 -49.54
N ILE A 373 -33.54 -15.65 -48.30
CA ILE A 373 -34.42 -16.78 -47.97
C ILE A 373 -35.83 -16.55 -48.55
N ARG A 374 -36.35 -15.32 -48.51
CA ARG A 374 -37.68 -14.99 -49.03
C ARG A 374 -37.77 -15.16 -50.55
N THR A 375 -36.73 -14.76 -51.28
CA THR A 375 -36.69 -14.80 -52.75
C THR A 375 -36.21 -16.14 -53.30
N SER A 376 -35.23 -16.76 -52.64
CA SER A 376 -34.60 -18.00 -53.10
C SER A 376 -34.22 -18.89 -51.90
N PRO A 377 -35.19 -19.50 -51.21
CA PRO A 377 -34.94 -20.27 -50.00
C PRO A 377 -34.05 -21.50 -50.24
N GLN A 378 -34.01 -22.02 -51.47
CA GLN A 378 -33.15 -23.13 -51.87
C GLN A 378 -31.68 -22.74 -52.01
N SER A 379 -31.37 -21.44 -52.09
CA SER A 379 -29.98 -20.94 -52.11
C SER A 379 -29.24 -21.21 -50.80
N ILE A 380 -29.97 -21.41 -49.69
CA ILE A 380 -29.41 -21.83 -48.41
C ILE A 380 -29.19 -23.34 -48.39
N ALA A 381 -30.26 -24.11 -48.60
CA ALA A 381 -30.25 -25.57 -48.60
C ALA A 381 -31.53 -26.13 -49.23
N LYS A 382 -31.57 -27.44 -49.50
CA LYS A 382 -32.79 -28.11 -49.98
C LYS A 382 -33.89 -28.03 -48.93
N LEU A 383 -35.11 -27.64 -49.34
CA LEU A 383 -36.24 -27.64 -48.40
C LEU A 383 -36.63 -29.07 -48.02
N ALA A 384 -37.23 -29.22 -46.84
CA ALA A 384 -37.75 -30.48 -46.32
C ALA A 384 -38.89 -31.05 -47.19
N GLY A 385 -38.99 -32.39 -47.23
CA GLY A 385 -39.98 -33.10 -48.04
C GLY A 385 -39.64 -33.11 -49.54
N PHE A 386 -40.58 -33.55 -50.38
CA PHE A 386 -40.38 -33.71 -51.82
C PHE A 386 -41.44 -32.96 -52.65
N LYS A 387 -41.08 -32.64 -53.88
CA LYS A 387 -41.95 -32.11 -54.92
C LYS A 387 -41.69 -32.90 -56.20
N ILE A 388 -42.68 -33.64 -56.68
CA ILE A 388 -42.62 -34.37 -57.95
C ILE A 388 -43.67 -33.76 -58.86
N TRP A 389 -43.23 -33.12 -59.95
CA TRP A 389 -44.07 -32.28 -60.81
C TRP A 389 -44.86 -31.23 -59.99
N PHE A 390 -46.18 -31.43 -59.85
CA PHE A 390 -47.09 -30.54 -59.11
C PHE A 390 -47.48 -31.08 -57.73
N ILE A 391 -47.09 -32.32 -57.38
CA ILE A 391 -47.44 -32.95 -56.11
C ILE A 391 -46.36 -32.61 -55.06
N LYS A 392 -46.78 -31.91 -54.01
CA LYS A 392 -45.94 -31.56 -52.85
C LYS A 392 -46.33 -32.43 -51.64
N SER A 393 -45.35 -32.98 -50.95
CA SER A 393 -45.60 -33.68 -49.68
C SER A 393 -46.08 -32.73 -48.58
N PRO A 394 -46.78 -33.21 -47.52
CA PRO A 394 -47.19 -32.36 -46.41
C PRO A 394 -46.03 -31.59 -45.77
N LYS A 395 -44.87 -32.24 -45.59
CA LYS A 395 -43.64 -31.60 -45.11
C LYS A 395 -43.15 -30.47 -46.04
N ARG A 396 -43.26 -30.65 -47.36
CA ARG A 396 -42.87 -29.62 -48.34
C ARG A 396 -43.80 -28.40 -48.29
N ARG A 397 -45.11 -28.61 -48.19
CA ARG A 397 -46.09 -27.50 -48.04
C ARG A 397 -45.86 -26.74 -46.74
N MET A 398 -45.61 -27.45 -45.64
CA MET A 398 -45.30 -26.84 -44.35
C MET A 398 -44.01 -26.01 -44.38
N ALA A 399 -42.94 -26.54 -45.01
CA ALA A 399 -41.70 -25.81 -45.21
C ALA A 399 -41.93 -24.51 -45.98
N GLU A 400 -42.61 -24.57 -47.13
CA GLU A 400 -42.89 -23.38 -47.95
C GLU A 400 -43.76 -22.34 -47.21
N ASN A 401 -44.79 -22.77 -46.48
CA ASN A 401 -45.66 -21.87 -45.71
C ASN A 401 -44.95 -21.24 -44.49
N SER A 402 -43.85 -21.83 -44.02
CA SER A 402 -43.11 -21.35 -42.84
C SER A 402 -42.03 -20.31 -43.19
N ILE A 403 -41.73 -20.10 -44.48
CA ILE A 403 -40.64 -19.22 -44.94
C ILE A 403 -40.83 -17.79 -44.42
N LEU A 404 -42.02 -17.21 -44.58
CA LEU A 404 -42.30 -15.85 -44.12
C LEU A 404 -42.07 -15.70 -42.61
N GLY A 405 -42.52 -16.70 -41.84
CA GLY A 405 -42.28 -16.75 -40.40
C GLY A 405 -40.79 -16.79 -40.06
N LEU A 406 -39.97 -17.59 -40.77
CA LEU A 406 -38.53 -17.60 -40.58
C LEU A 406 -37.90 -16.23 -40.88
N THR A 407 -38.27 -15.60 -42.01
CA THR A 407 -37.67 -14.33 -42.44
C THR A 407 -38.00 -13.20 -41.47
N GLU A 408 -39.24 -13.14 -40.98
CA GLU A 408 -39.64 -12.17 -39.94
C GLU A 408 -38.86 -12.40 -38.64
N LYS A 409 -38.61 -13.65 -38.25
CA LYS A 409 -37.82 -13.97 -37.05
C LYS A 409 -36.35 -13.59 -37.21
N ILE A 410 -35.76 -13.79 -38.39
CA ILE A 410 -34.38 -13.37 -38.69
C ILE A 410 -34.27 -11.84 -38.65
N GLU A 411 -35.19 -11.11 -39.28
CA GLU A 411 -35.19 -9.64 -39.27
C GLU A 411 -35.34 -9.09 -37.85
N LYS A 412 -36.28 -9.65 -37.07
CA LYS A 412 -36.47 -9.28 -35.67
C LYS A 412 -35.24 -9.60 -34.82
N HIS A 413 -34.63 -10.78 -35.01
CA HIS A 413 -33.41 -11.15 -34.31
C HIS A 413 -32.28 -10.16 -34.58
N ALA A 414 -32.06 -9.78 -35.84
CA ALA A 414 -31.07 -8.78 -36.21
C ALA A 414 -31.32 -7.41 -35.53
N GLN A 415 -32.59 -6.97 -35.45
CA GLN A 415 -32.93 -5.74 -34.73
C GLN A 415 -32.65 -5.84 -33.23
N ILE A 416 -32.95 -6.97 -32.60
CA ILE A 416 -32.67 -7.20 -31.18
C ILE A 416 -31.16 -7.26 -30.95
N VAL A 417 -30.40 -7.95 -31.80
CA VAL A 417 -28.93 -7.97 -31.75
C VAL A 417 -28.39 -6.54 -31.78
N ARG A 418 -28.84 -5.70 -32.72
CA ARG A 418 -28.44 -4.28 -32.78
C ARG A 418 -28.76 -3.56 -31.49
N SER A 419 -30.00 -3.65 -30.99
CA SER A 419 -30.42 -2.98 -29.75
C SER A 419 -29.63 -3.44 -28.52
N VAL A 420 -29.33 -4.74 -28.41
CA VAL A 420 -28.51 -5.30 -27.32
C VAL A 420 -27.07 -4.79 -27.40
N ARG A 421 -26.48 -4.77 -28.60
CA ARG A 421 -25.13 -4.22 -28.83
C ARG A 421 -25.06 -2.74 -28.45
N ASP A 422 -26.01 -1.94 -28.92
CA ASP A 422 -26.12 -0.51 -28.61
C ASP A 422 -26.26 -0.30 -27.09
N LYS A 423 -27.09 -1.10 -26.43
CA LYS A 423 -27.27 -1.04 -24.97
C LYS A 423 -25.95 -1.35 -24.24
N ILE A 424 -25.26 -2.44 -24.60
CA ILE A 424 -23.96 -2.82 -24.01
C ILE A 424 -22.94 -1.69 -24.16
N PHE A 425 -22.86 -1.09 -25.35
CA PHE A 425 -21.95 0.02 -25.63
C PHE A 425 -22.28 1.26 -24.79
N MET A 426 -23.57 1.65 -24.75
CA MET A 426 -24.03 2.80 -23.99
C MET A 426 -23.87 2.62 -22.47
N GLU A 427 -24.13 1.43 -21.94
CA GLU A 427 -23.88 1.11 -20.53
C GLU A 427 -22.39 1.20 -20.19
N HIS A 428 -21.52 0.70 -21.07
CA HIS A 428 -20.07 0.82 -20.89
C HIS A 428 -19.60 2.28 -20.91
N GLN A 429 -20.11 3.11 -21.84
CA GLN A 429 -19.79 4.54 -21.86
C GLN A 429 -20.27 5.29 -20.61
N LYS A 430 -21.47 4.97 -20.12
CA LYS A 430 -21.99 5.54 -18.87
C LYS A 430 -21.08 5.17 -17.71
N GLU A 431 -20.66 3.91 -17.66
CA GLU A 431 -19.73 3.44 -16.64
C GLU A 431 -18.37 4.14 -16.72
N GLN A 432 -17.81 4.31 -17.93
CA GLN A 432 -16.57 5.07 -18.14
C GLN A 432 -16.69 6.49 -17.57
N LYS A 433 -17.74 7.23 -17.93
CA LYS A 433 -17.98 8.58 -17.41
C LYS A 433 -18.14 8.59 -15.90
N ARG A 434 -18.87 7.63 -15.34
CA ARG A 434 -19.13 7.52 -13.90
C ARG A 434 -17.83 7.36 -13.11
N ILE A 435 -16.94 6.47 -13.56
CA ILE A 435 -15.72 6.19 -12.82
C ILE A 435 -14.63 7.24 -13.08
N GLU A 436 -14.65 7.93 -14.23
CA GLU A 436 -13.75 9.07 -14.53
C GLU A 436 -13.98 10.25 -13.58
N CYS A 437 -15.17 10.36 -12.98
CA CYS A 437 -15.47 11.41 -12.00
C CYS A 437 -14.50 11.35 -10.80
N VAL A 438 -13.82 12.46 -10.56
CA VAL A 438 -13.02 12.68 -9.34
C VAL A 438 -13.92 13.36 -8.31
N VAL A 439 -14.03 12.80 -7.11
CA VAL A 439 -14.74 13.45 -6.00
C VAL A 439 -13.71 14.20 -5.16
N LYS A 440 -13.90 15.50 -5.02
CA LYS A 440 -13.02 16.33 -4.17
C LYS A 440 -13.47 16.25 -2.72
N LYS A 441 -12.54 16.55 -1.79
CA LYS A 441 -12.92 16.78 -0.41
C LYS A 441 -13.89 17.97 -0.34
N PRO A 442 -14.93 17.91 0.50
CA PRO A 442 -15.80 19.07 0.70
C PRO A 442 -14.97 20.23 1.28
N SER A 443 -15.42 21.47 1.09
CA SER A 443 -14.67 22.63 1.59
C SER A 443 -14.42 22.54 3.10
N LYS A 444 -13.36 23.21 3.59
CA LYS A 444 -13.00 23.18 5.01
C LYS A 444 -14.18 23.57 5.92
N LYS A 445 -14.95 24.59 5.51
CA LYS A 445 -16.17 25.02 6.22
C LYS A 445 -17.21 23.90 6.31
N ILE A 446 -17.43 23.15 5.23
CA ILE A 446 -18.34 21.99 5.28
C ILE A 446 -17.79 20.89 6.18
N GLN A 447 -16.48 20.60 6.12
CA GLN A 447 -15.87 19.63 7.02
C GLN A 447 -16.02 20.03 8.50
N ASP A 448 -15.85 21.31 8.81
CA ASP A 448 -16.05 21.86 10.16
C ASP A 448 -17.52 21.68 10.59
N ILE A 449 -18.48 21.99 9.72
CA ILE A 449 -19.92 21.77 9.97
C ILE A 449 -20.22 20.30 10.25
N LEU A 450 -19.66 19.35 9.48
CA LEU A 450 -19.86 17.90 9.70
C LEU A 450 -19.34 17.42 11.06
N ASN A 451 -18.53 18.23 11.76
CA ASN A 451 -18.00 17.94 13.08
C ASN A 451 -18.73 18.69 14.21
N LEU A 452 -19.65 19.60 13.91
CA LEU A 452 -20.48 20.28 14.91
C LEU A 452 -21.51 19.33 15.56
N PRO A 453 -22.04 19.68 16.75
CA PRO A 453 -23.23 19.05 17.32
C PRO A 453 -24.41 19.09 16.35
N LYS A 454 -25.21 18.02 16.29
CA LYS A 454 -26.26 17.83 15.26
C LYS A 454 -27.25 18.99 15.16
N ASP A 455 -27.59 19.59 16.30
CA ASP A 455 -28.52 20.71 16.44
C ASP A 455 -27.96 22.04 15.90
N GLU A 456 -26.63 22.16 15.79
CA GLU A 456 -25.95 23.31 15.18
C GLU A 456 -25.71 23.13 13.68
N GLN A 457 -25.43 21.90 13.23
CA GLN A 457 -25.12 21.60 11.82
C GLN A 457 -26.15 22.20 10.86
N LYS A 458 -27.43 21.94 11.15
CA LYS A 458 -28.56 22.40 10.35
C LYS A 458 -28.65 23.92 10.32
N LYS A 459 -28.60 24.56 11.49
CA LYS A 459 -28.71 26.03 11.63
C LYS A 459 -27.65 26.75 10.81
N VAL A 460 -26.40 26.28 10.91
CA VAL A 460 -25.27 26.89 10.18
C VAL A 460 -25.46 26.73 8.67
N LEU A 461 -25.85 25.54 8.20
CA LEU A 461 -26.01 25.31 6.77
C LEU A 461 -27.22 26.05 6.18
N GLU A 462 -28.34 26.12 6.90
CA GLU A 462 -29.54 26.88 6.48
C GLU A 462 -29.31 28.40 6.47
N SER A 463 -28.44 28.91 7.36
CA SER A 463 -28.08 30.33 7.39
C SER A 463 -27.20 30.79 6.22
N SER A 464 -26.67 29.86 5.42
CA SER A 464 -25.74 30.16 4.32
C SER A 464 -26.11 29.42 3.03
N PRO A 465 -26.82 30.07 2.10
CA PRO A 465 -27.19 29.47 0.82
C PRO A 465 -25.99 28.99 -0.01
N THR A 466 -24.85 29.67 0.09
CA THR A 466 -23.62 29.29 -0.61
C THR A 466 -23.01 28.02 -0.05
N LEU A 467 -22.96 27.86 1.28
CA LEU A 467 -22.51 26.61 1.91
C LEU A 467 -23.48 25.46 1.66
N TYR A 468 -24.78 25.72 1.70
CA TYR A 468 -25.78 24.70 1.32
C TYR A 468 -25.58 24.22 -0.12
N LYS A 469 -25.33 25.13 -1.06
CA LYS A 469 -25.05 24.78 -2.46
C LYS A 469 -23.77 23.95 -2.58
N ASP A 470 -22.68 24.37 -1.94
CA ASP A 470 -21.40 23.64 -1.90
C ASP A 470 -21.58 22.21 -1.34
N PHE A 471 -22.35 22.08 -0.26
CA PHE A 471 -22.68 20.79 0.34
C PHE A 471 -23.51 19.88 -0.59
N CYS A 472 -24.53 20.42 -1.26
CA CYS A 472 -25.32 19.66 -2.23
C CYS A 472 -24.46 19.24 -3.43
N SER A 473 -23.62 20.13 -3.97
CA SER A 473 -22.71 19.80 -5.07
C SER A 473 -21.75 18.66 -4.70
N PHE A 474 -21.23 18.65 -3.47
CA PHE A 474 -20.44 17.52 -2.98
C PHE A 474 -21.22 16.19 -2.98
N LEU A 475 -22.47 16.19 -2.51
CA LEU A 475 -23.30 14.98 -2.52
C LEU A 475 -23.65 14.54 -3.95
N ASP A 476 -23.88 15.47 -4.86
CA ASP A 476 -24.13 15.17 -6.26
C ASP A 476 -22.89 14.51 -6.89
N GLU A 477 -21.68 15.00 -6.61
CA GLU A 477 -20.43 14.37 -7.07
C GLU A 477 -20.29 12.94 -6.53
N VAL A 478 -20.58 12.72 -5.24
CA VAL A 478 -20.53 11.39 -4.61
C VAL A 478 -21.54 10.43 -5.25
N ASN A 479 -22.79 10.86 -5.41
CA ASN A 479 -23.85 10.07 -6.02
C ASN A 479 -23.56 9.77 -7.50
N SER A 480 -22.95 10.71 -8.21
CA SER A 480 -22.53 10.50 -9.60
C SER A 480 -21.37 9.52 -9.70
N ARG A 481 -20.52 9.41 -8.66
CA ARG A 481 -19.32 8.57 -8.68
C ARG A 481 -19.56 7.15 -8.18
N LEU A 482 -20.38 6.94 -7.16
CA LEU A 482 -20.49 5.64 -6.48
C LEU A 482 -21.66 4.80 -7.01
N THR A 483 -21.47 3.47 -7.09
CA THR A 483 -22.59 2.56 -7.35
C THR A 483 -23.46 2.38 -6.10
N VAL A 484 -24.66 1.82 -6.29
CA VAL A 484 -25.55 1.42 -5.19
C VAL A 484 -24.84 0.47 -4.23
N ASP A 485 -24.12 -0.53 -4.73
CA ASP A 485 -23.36 -1.46 -3.87
C ASP A 485 -22.28 -0.74 -3.05
N GLN A 486 -21.57 0.22 -3.65
CA GLN A 486 -20.55 1.00 -2.95
C GLN A 486 -21.16 1.89 -1.87
N GLN A 487 -22.33 2.48 -2.12
CA GLN A 487 -23.08 3.22 -1.10
C GLN A 487 -23.56 2.30 0.03
N ASN A 488 -24.01 1.08 -0.30
CA ASN A 488 -24.38 0.06 0.68
C ASN A 488 -23.18 -0.35 1.54
N TYR A 489 -21.98 -0.48 0.97
CA TYR A 489 -20.78 -0.74 1.76
C TYR A 489 -20.46 0.38 2.76
N ILE A 490 -20.70 1.65 2.40
CA ILE A 490 -20.57 2.78 3.34
C ILE A 490 -21.57 2.64 4.48
N PHE A 491 -22.85 2.39 4.16
CA PHE A 491 -23.94 2.28 5.14
C PHE A 491 -23.73 1.10 6.11
N ASP A 492 -23.38 -0.06 5.57
CA ASP A 492 -23.10 -1.29 6.33
C ASP A 492 -21.74 -1.29 7.03
N LYS A 493 -20.92 -0.24 6.84
CA LYS A 493 -19.55 -0.11 7.36
C LYS A 493 -18.61 -1.24 6.90
N LYS A 494 -18.81 -1.73 5.67
CA LYS A 494 -17.99 -2.74 4.99
C LYS A 494 -16.74 -2.11 4.37
N GLU A 495 -15.76 -1.80 5.21
CA GLU A 495 -14.53 -1.07 4.83
C GLU A 495 -13.71 -1.79 3.77
N ILE A 496 -13.59 -3.12 3.85
CA ILE A 496 -12.71 -3.90 2.97
C ILE A 496 -13.28 -3.91 1.55
N GLU A 497 -14.57 -4.21 1.44
CA GLU A 497 -15.32 -4.25 0.20
C GLU A 497 -15.36 -2.86 -0.46
N PHE A 498 -15.53 -1.80 0.34
CA PHE A 498 -15.44 -0.44 -0.17
C PHE A 498 -14.04 -0.09 -0.68
N SER A 499 -12.98 -0.38 0.11
CA SER A 499 -11.60 -0.07 -0.29
C SER A 499 -11.18 -0.82 -1.56
N ASP A 500 -11.57 -2.08 -1.68
CA ASP A 500 -11.20 -2.93 -2.81
C ASP A 500 -11.99 -2.56 -4.08
N SER A 501 -13.28 -2.25 -3.95
CA SER A 501 -14.11 -1.87 -5.10
C SER A 501 -13.72 -0.52 -5.71
N VAL A 502 -13.33 0.46 -4.89
CA VAL A 502 -12.92 1.78 -5.38
C VAL A 502 -11.42 1.84 -5.70
N GLY A 503 -10.60 0.93 -5.15
CA GLY A 503 -9.16 0.88 -5.38
C GLY A 503 -8.41 1.98 -4.61
N MET A 504 -8.41 1.90 -3.28
CA MET A 504 -7.67 2.84 -2.41
C MET A 504 -7.15 2.16 -1.13
N SER A 505 -6.35 2.89 -0.32
CA SER A 505 -5.93 2.38 1.00
C SER A 505 -7.12 2.22 1.96
N ARG A 506 -7.03 1.27 2.89
CA ARG A 506 -8.04 1.11 3.95
C ARG A 506 -8.18 2.34 4.84
N LYS A 507 -7.07 3.01 5.15
CA LYS A 507 -7.04 4.29 5.89
C LYS A 507 -7.85 5.37 5.15
N LYS A 508 -7.64 5.51 3.82
CA LYS A 508 -8.38 6.47 2.99
C LYS A 508 -9.85 6.08 2.88
N ALA A 509 -10.15 4.81 2.68
CA ALA A 509 -11.52 4.29 2.65
C ALA A 509 -12.32 4.67 3.92
N ARG A 510 -11.76 4.46 5.12
CA ARG A 510 -12.43 4.91 6.37
C ARG A 510 -12.71 6.40 6.39
N MET A 511 -11.75 7.23 5.97
CA MET A 511 -11.93 8.68 5.90
C MET A 511 -13.09 9.04 4.95
N VAL A 512 -13.10 8.46 3.75
CA VAL A 512 -14.14 8.65 2.73
C VAL A 512 -15.51 8.23 3.27
N MET A 513 -15.62 7.00 3.79
CA MET A 513 -16.85 6.47 4.36
C MET A 513 -17.39 7.36 5.49
N ASN A 514 -16.52 7.83 6.38
CA ASN A 514 -16.92 8.70 7.50
C ASN A 514 -17.43 10.06 7.01
N ILE A 515 -16.75 10.70 6.05
CA ILE A 515 -17.20 11.99 5.48
C ILE A 515 -18.55 11.80 4.79
N ILE A 516 -18.71 10.76 3.97
CA ILE A 516 -19.95 10.51 3.23
C ILE A 516 -21.09 10.14 4.19
N ASP A 517 -20.88 9.26 5.18
CA ASP A 517 -21.91 8.90 6.17
C ASP A 517 -22.41 10.13 6.95
N LYS A 518 -21.48 11.00 7.39
CA LYS A 518 -21.85 12.27 8.05
C LYS A 518 -22.64 13.19 7.12
N SER A 519 -22.21 13.36 5.88
CA SER A 519 -22.92 14.20 4.90
C SER A 519 -24.31 13.65 4.59
N VAL A 520 -24.47 12.35 4.35
CA VAL A 520 -25.79 11.73 4.10
C VAL A 520 -26.72 11.91 5.31
N ARG A 521 -26.20 11.78 6.54
CA ARG A 521 -26.99 12.02 7.75
C ARG A 521 -27.41 13.47 7.92
N LEU A 522 -26.53 14.43 7.59
CA LEU A 522 -26.87 15.84 7.62
C LEU A 522 -27.94 16.16 6.57
N HIS A 523 -27.80 15.63 5.36
CA HIS A 523 -28.80 15.82 4.30
C HIS A 523 -30.18 15.30 4.73
N LYS A 524 -30.24 14.10 5.32
CA LYS A 524 -31.49 13.53 5.87
C LYS A 524 -32.12 14.41 6.97
N GLN A 525 -31.31 15.03 7.84
CA GLN A 525 -31.81 15.95 8.88
C GLN A 525 -32.44 17.21 8.30
N ILE A 526 -31.92 17.69 7.16
CA ILE A 526 -32.44 18.87 6.47
C ILE A 526 -33.74 18.53 5.72
N THR A 527 -33.78 17.37 5.04
CA THR A 527 -34.94 16.98 4.21
C THR A 527 -36.13 16.45 5.00
N ALA A 528 -35.92 15.83 6.17
CA ALA A 528 -37.00 15.28 7.00
C ALA A 528 -38.02 16.30 7.56
N ILE A 529 -37.85 17.61 7.30
CA ILE A 529 -38.72 18.69 7.83
C ILE A 529 -39.27 19.60 6.71
N LYS A 530 -38.96 19.37 5.42
CA LYS A 530 -39.62 20.08 4.31
C LYS A 530 -40.72 19.20 3.69
N PRO A 531 -42.02 19.47 3.94
CA PRO A 531 -43.05 18.98 3.06
C PRO A 531 -43.07 19.83 1.78
N ASP A 532 -42.78 19.16 0.68
CA ASP A 532 -43.12 19.45 -0.73
C ASP A 532 -42.39 20.55 -1.52
N CYS A 533 -41.73 20.12 -2.61
CA CYS A 533 -42.15 20.41 -3.99
C CYS A 533 -41.20 19.72 -4.99
N SER A 534 -41.66 18.60 -5.54
CA SER A 534 -41.26 18.01 -6.84
C SER A 534 -39.76 17.92 -7.20
N GLN A 535 -39.16 16.75 -6.94
CA GLN A 535 -38.10 16.04 -7.71
C GLN A 535 -37.15 15.28 -6.78
N VAL A 536 -37.65 14.33 -5.98
CA VAL A 536 -36.82 13.25 -5.44
C VAL A 536 -37.66 11.97 -5.45
N MET A 537 -37.65 11.26 -6.57
CA MET A 537 -37.93 9.82 -6.60
C MET A 537 -36.71 9.11 -7.14
N ALA A 538 -35.79 8.77 -6.23
CA ALA A 538 -34.89 7.63 -6.26
C ALA A 538 -34.08 7.58 -4.94
N MET A 539 -34.79 7.54 -3.80
CA MET A 539 -34.17 7.21 -2.51
C MET A 539 -35.16 6.35 -1.71
N THR A 540 -35.44 5.15 -2.19
CA THR A 540 -35.92 4.05 -1.34
C THR A 540 -35.59 2.72 -2.02
N ILE A 541 -34.93 1.85 -1.25
CA ILE A 541 -34.40 0.50 -1.56
C ILE A 541 -32.97 0.48 -2.10
#